data_AF-H6SSD1-F1
#
_entry.id   AF-H6SSD1-F1
#
_cell.length_a   1.000
_cell.length_b   1.000
_cell.length_c   1.000
_cell.angle_alpha   90.00
_cell.angle_beta   90.00
_cell.angle_gamma   90.00
#
_symmetry.space_group_name_H-M   'P 1'
#
loop_
_entity.id
_entity.type
_entity.pdbx_description
1 polymer ?
#
loop_
_entity_poly.entity_id
_entity_poly.type
_entity_poly.pdbx_seq_one_letter_code
_entity_poly.pdbx_strand_id
1 'polypeptide(L)'
;MPNRFAPPSPVRPCRRRCSRSWKCWDRRRLWPDSMPPWRDVGRRPRRASEASLGKYPCVGGGKESPPKPDLGVRWGLRGVRLGTGIADPPFCRGPSCPGSGTPALPPRQTLARCLFGDRVRECARLGNEPMTDTKNSVTMIDNRTGKTFNFPILHGTDGPDVVDIRKFYGETGMFTYDPGYMSTGSCSSAITYIDGDAGILRYRGYDIAELAEHCDFMEVAYLLLRGDLPNAKEKTDFQWTISHHTMVHEQLHKFVDGFRRDAHPMAIMCGVVGALSAFYHDSIDITDAHQRMIAQHRLVAKMPTIAAWAYKYSQGQPFSYPRNKLTYAENFLHMMFSTPCEEYEVNPVLARAMDRILILHADHEQNASTSTVRLAGSSGANPFACIAAGIASLWGPAHGGANEAVLNMLNQIGTPDRVGEFVKRAKNKDDSFRLMGFGHRVYKNYDPRAKLMARTCHEVLNELGCKDEPLLKIAMELERIALEDDYFIEKKLYPNVDFYSGIVFRAMGIPTTMFTCLFALARTVGWISQWKEMIEDPDQKIGRPRQLYQGAQARPFLSMEQRV
;
A
#
# COMPACT_ATOMS: atom_id res chain seq x y z
N MET A 1 50.71 26.30 -42.24
CA MET A 1 51.34 27.13 -41.19
C MET A 1 50.53 28.41 -41.05
N PRO A 2 50.60 29.14 -39.92
CA PRO A 2 51.10 28.78 -38.58
C PRO A 2 49.99 28.90 -37.51
N ASN A 3 50.12 28.55 -36.22
CA ASN A 3 50.82 27.46 -35.50
C ASN A 3 50.14 27.39 -34.09
N ARG A 4 49.77 26.21 -33.55
CA ARG A 4 50.48 25.41 -32.52
C ARG A 4 50.72 26.15 -31.17
N PHE A 5 50.57 25.57 -29.97
CA PHE A 5 50.51 24.16 -29.53
C PHE A 5 49.75 23.96 -28.20
N ALA A 6 49.45 22.69 -27.86
CA ALA A 6 49.22 22.14 -26.52
C ALA A 6 49.52 20.61 -26.56
N PRO A 7 49.51 19.84 -25.45
CA PRO A 7 49.91 20.10 -24.05
C PRO A 7 51.23 19.33 -23.74
N PRO A 8 51.53 18.93 -22.48
CA PRO A 8 51.52 17.48 -22.21
C PRO A 8 51.15 17.00 -20.79
N SER A 9 50.76 15.73 -20.74
CA SER A 9 50.97 14.74 -19.67
C SER A 9 51.49 13.45 -20.36
N PRO A 10 51.94 12.36 -19.68
CA PRO A 10 51.97 12.04 -18.25
C PRO A 10 53.36 11.52 -17.77
N VAL A 11 53.45 10.90 -16.57
CA VAL A 11 54.16 9.60 -16.31
C VAL A 11 54.04 9.18 -14.82
N ARG A 12 53.97 7.87 -14.56
CA ARG A 12 54.28 7.18 -13.28
C ARG A 12 55.31 6.08 -13.57
N PRO A 13 56.16 5.68 -12.59
CA PRO A 13 56.05 4.27 -12.15
C PRO A 13 56.40 3.97 -10.66
N CYS A 14 56.18 2.70 -10.29
CA CYS A 14 56.82 1.93 -9.20
C CYS A 14 56.54 2.21 -7.70
N ARG A 15 55.53 1.48 -7.20
CA ARG A 15 55.65 0.40 -6.19
C ARG A 15 56.70 0.53 -5.06
N ARG A 16 56.23 0.44 -3.80
CA ARG A 16 56.70 -0.59 -2.83
C ARG A 16 55.52 -1.09 -1.97
N ARG A 17 55.69 -2.25 -1.34
CA ARG A 17 54.67 -3.01 -0.57
C ARG A 17 54.97 -2.96 0.95
N CYS A 18 53.98 -3.43 1.72
CA CYS A 18 54.00 -3.84 3.14
C CYS A 18 53.64 -2.77 4.18
N SER A 19 52.99 -3.12 5.31
CA SER A 19 52.09 -4.26 5.64
C SER A 19 51.42 -3.99 7.01
N ARG A 20 50.53 -4.90 7.47
CA ARG A 20 49.86 -4.92 8.80
C ARG A 20 48.77 -3.85 8.97
N SER A 21 47.48 -4.18 8.86
CA SER A 21 46.62 -4.98 9.77
C SER A 21 46.20 -4.23 11.05
N TRP A 22 44.96 -3.72 11.04
CA TRP A 22 44.25 -3.34 12.26
C TRP A 22 43.44 -4.53 12.79
N LYS A 23 43.41 -4.71 14.11
CA LYS A 23 42.61 -5.73 14.80
C LYS A 23 41.55 -5.05 15.68
N CYS A 24 40.41 -5.72 15.86
CA CYS A 24 39.38 -5.33 16.80
C CYS A 24 39.90 -5.21 18.23
N TRP A 25 39.29 -4.33 19.03
CA TRP A 25 39.39 -4.30 20.48
C TRP A 25 37.99 -4.49 21.09
N ASP A 26 37.89 -5.33 22.11
CA ASP A 26 36.69 -5.57 22.93
C ASP A 26 37.12 -5.66 24.39
N ARG A 27 36.38 -5.00 25.31
CA ARG A 27 36.37 -5.17 26.79
C ARG A 27 37.74 -5.22 27.52
N ARG A 28 37.94 -4.54 28.66
CA ARG A 28 37.05 -4.40 29.83
C ARG A 28 37.74 -3.58 30.94
N ARG A 29 36.98 -3.19 31.97
CA ARG A 29 37.39 -2.70 33.32
C ARG A 29 37.97 -1.27 33.42
N LEU A 30 37.33 -0.46 34.26
CA LEU A 30 37.91 0.10 35.50
C LEU A 30 36.77 0.50 36.44
N TRP A 31 36.83 0.10 37.72
CA TRP A 31 35.99 0.58 38.83
C TRP A 31 36.70 0.19 40.15
N PRO A 32 36.82 1.08 41.15
CA PRO A 32 37.62 0.82 42.36
C PRO A 32 36.90 -0.01 43.44
N ASP A 33 37.68 -0.60 44.34
CA ASP A 33 37.25 -1.49 45.41
C ASP A 33 36.69 -0.78 46.65
N SER A 34 35.69 -1.39 47.32
CA SER A 34 35.62 -1.49 48.80
C SER A 34 34.39 -2.30 49.26
N MET A 35 34.60 -3.21 50.22
CA MET A 35 33.53 -3.96 50.93
C MET A 35 34.08 -4.55 52.23
N PRO A 36 33.28 -4.57 53.31
CA PRO A 36 33.37 -5.60 54.35
C PRO A 36 32.04 -6.37 54.54
N PRO A 37 32.03 -7.61 55.08
CA PRO A 37 30.92 -8.56 54.85
C PRO A 37 30.17 -9.04 56.12
N TRP A 38 28.94 -9.57 55.96
CA TRP A 38 28.23 -10.32 57.01
C TRP A 38 27.47 -11.57 56.51
N ARG A 39 28.09 -12.73 56.75
CA ARG A 39 27.57 -14.08 57.12
C ARG A 39 26.55 -14.86 56.26
N ASP A 40 26.64 -16.18 56.42
CA ASP A 40 25.95 -17.27 55.69
C ASP A 40 25.45 -18.32 56.71
N VAL A 41 24.25 -18.93 56.52
CA VAL A 41 23.67 -19.99 57.39
C VAL A 41 22.70 -20.92 56.63
N GLY A 42 23.01 -22.24 56.59
CA GLY A 42 22.05 -23.36 56.38
C GLY A 42 21.58 -23.63 54.92
N ARG A 43 21.90 -24.72 54.18
CA ARG A 43 21.94 -26.20 54.41
C ARG A 43 20.54 -26.83 54.67
N ARG A 44 19.88 -27.52 53.69
CA ARG A 44 20.08 -28.90 53.10
C ARG A 44 19.14 -29.97 53.77
N PRO A 45 18.98 -31.25 53.31
CA PRO A 45 19.45 -32.00 52.10
C PRO A 45 18.49 -33.06 51.41
N ARG A 46 18.87 -33.52 50.19
CA ARG A 46 18.68 -34.89 49.56
C ARG A 46 17.26 -35.36 49.15
N ARG A 47 17.04 -36.31 48.22
CA ARG A 47 17.88 -37.27 47.39
C ARG A 47 17.55 -37.11 45.87
N ALA A 48 18.28 -37.55 44.83
CA ALA A 48 19.54 -38.29 44.58
C ALA A 48 19.49 -39.82 44.22
N SER A 49 19.46 -40.14 42.91
CA SER A 49 19.98 -41.36 42.20
C SER A 49 19.94 -41.10 40.66
N GLU A 50 20.94 -41.24 39.77
CA GLU A 50 22.06 -42.20 39.51
C GLU A 50 21.68 -43.41 38.62
N ALA A 51 22.48 -43.88 37.62
CA ALA A 51 23.80 -43.42 37.08
C ALA A 51 24.20 -44.01 35.68
N SER A 52 25.26 -43.41 35.07
CA SER A 52 26.28 -43.97 34.11
C SER A 52 25.88 -44.49 32.70
N LEU A 53 26.61 -44.34 31.57
CA LEU A 53 27.97 -43.92 31.10
C LEU A 53 29.10 -44.98 30.86
N GLY A 54 29.64 -44.99 29.63
CA GLY A 54 30.91 -45.63 29.18
C GLY A 54 30.79 -46.44 27.88
N LYS A 55 31.78 -46.64 26.98
CA LYS A 55 33.16 -46.09 26.75
C LYS A 55 33.57 -46.31 25.26
N TYR A 56 34.61 -45.62 24.77
CA TYR A 56 35.28 -45.85 23.45
C TYR A 56 36.34 -46.99 23.51
N PRO A 57 36.77 -47.57 22.36
CA PRO A 57 38.04 -47.18 21.71
C PRO A 57 38.00 -47.13 20.15
N CYS A 58 39.16 -46.94 19.49
CA CYS A 58 39.33 -46.71 18.03
C CYS A 58 40.35 -47.67 17.36
N VAL A 59 40.45 -47.65 16.01
CA VAL A 59 41.52 -48.09 15.05
C VAL A 59 40.87 -48.76 13.81
N GLY A 60 41.27 -48.54 12.55
CA GLY A 60 42.23 -47.57 11.97
C GLY A 60 42.55 -47.83 10.47
N GLY A 61 43.20 -46.87 9.79
CA GLY A 61 43.73 -46.98 8.40
C GLY A 61 42.75 -46.70 7.24
N GLY A 62 43.14 -46.15 6.07
CA GLY A 62 44.39 -45.44 5.73
C GLY A 62 44.73 -45.35 4.23
N LYS A 63 44.88 -44.12 3.68
CA LYS A 63 45.47 -43.75 2.35
C LYS A 63 44.72 -44.25 1.07
N GLU A 64 44.89 -43.74 -0.16
CA GLU A 64 45.27 -42.43 -0.76
C GLU A 64 44.66 -42.37 -2.21
N SER A 65 44.94 -41.35 -3.03
CA SER A 65 44.13 -41.01 -4.25
C SER A 65 44.79 -41.33 -5.64
N PRO A 66 44.45 -40.68 -6.79
CA PRO A 66 43.86 -41.33 -7.99
C PRO A 66 44.80 -41.33 -9.25
N PRO A 67 44.38 -41.72 -10.49
CA PRO A 67 43.63 -40.84 -11.43
C PRO A 67 42.66 -41.56 -12.43
N LYS A 68 42.26 -40.87 -13.53
CA LYS A 68 41.34 -41.25 -14.65
C LYS A 68 42.11 -41.87 -15.87
N PRO A 69 41.57 -42.11 -17.12
CA PRO A 69 40.22 -41.92 -17.71
C PRO A 69 39.71 -43.01 -18.74
N ASP A 70 38.66 -42.65 -19.51
CA ASP A 70 38.35 -42.96 -20.93
C ASP A 70 37.31 -44.03 -21.39
N LEU A 71 36.80 -43.76 -22.62
CA LEU A 71 35.78 -44.46 -23.46
C LEU A 71 34.31 -44.41 -22.97
N GLY A 72 33.26 -44.26 -23.80
CA GLY A 72 33.16 -43.85 -25.22
C GLY A 72 32.29 -44.78 -26.09
N VAL A 73 31.11 -44.33 -26.59
CA VAL A 73 30.32 -44.90 -27.75
C VAL A 73 29.13 -43.96 -28.12
N ARG A 74 28.36 -44.26 -29.18
CA ARG A 74 27.60 -43.28 -30.01
C ARG A 74 26.30 -43.86 -30.63
N TRP A 75 25.34 -42.98 -31.02
CA TRP A 75 24.05 -43.25 -31.70
C TRP A 75 22.92 -43.84 -30.81
N GLY A 76 21.61 -43.72 -31.13
CA GLY A 76 20.94 -43.16 -32.33
C GLY A 76 19.43 -42.89 -32.15
N LEU A 77 18.73 -42.53 -33.24
CA LEU A 77 17.31 -42.08 -33.28
C LEU A 77 16.29 -43.18 -33.65
N ARG A 78 14.99 -42.83 -33.55
CA ARG A 78 13.74 -43.60 -33.82
C ARG A 78 13.22 -44.41 -32.62
N GLY A 79 11.92 -44.53 -32.33
CA GLY A 79 10.73 -43.86 -32.89
C GLY A 79 9.85 -44.74 -33.78
N VAL A 80 8.92 -45.50 -33.18
CA VAL A 80 7.88 -46.32 -33.86
C VAL A 80 6.60 -46.32 -33.02
N ARG A 81 5.42 -46.29 -33.66
CA ARG A 81 4.12 -46.68 -33.07
C ARG A 81 3.76 -48.10 -33.50
N LEU A 82 3.16 -48.89 -32.62
CA LEU A 82 2.33 -50.05 -32.97
C LEU A 82 1.15 -50.17 -32.00
N GLY A 83 0.12 -50.91 -32.39
CA GLY A 83 -1.08 -51.19 -31.58
C GLY A 83 -1.89 -52.35 -32.15
N THR A 84 -2.93 -52.77 -31.42
CA THR A 84 -3.74 -54.00 -31.63
C THR A 84 -2.97 -55.32 -31.43
N GLY A 85 -3.53 -56.38 -30.85
CA GLY A 85 -4.79 -56.50 -30.09
C GLY A 85 -5.21 -57.97 -29.82
N ILE A 86 -6.12 -58.18 -28.85
CA ILE A 86 -6.95 -59.39 -28.61
C ILE A 86 -6.22 -60.69 -28.12
N ALA A 87 -6.55 -61.16 -26.90
CA ALA A 87 -6.98 -62.55 -26.57
C ALA A 87 -7.02 -62.86 -25.04
N ASP A 88 -8.12 -63.47 -24.57
CA ASP A 88 -8.30 -64.18 -23.27
C ASP A 88 -7.76 -65.65 -23.37
N PRO A 89 -7.83 -66.60 -22.36
CA PRO A 89 -8.72 -66.73 -21.18
C PRO A 89 -8.05 -67.46 -19.94
N PRO A 90 -8.67 -68.35 -19.10
CA PRO A 90 -10.06 -68.53 -18.60
C PRO A 90 -10.24 -68.69 -17.05
N PHE A 91 -11.50 -68.51 -16.57
CA PHE A 91 -12.23 -69.13 -15.43
C PHE A 91 -11.57 -69.96 -14.28
N CYS A 92 -12.11 -69.78 -13.06
CA CYS A 92 -12.56 -70.89 -12.18
C CYS A 92 -13.71 -70.47 -11.21
N ARG A 93 -14.23 -71.37 -10.34
CA ARG A 93 -15.55 -71.24 -9.63
C ARG A 93 -15.48 -71.40 -8.09
N GLY A 94 -16.46 -70.84 -7.34
CA GLY A 94 -16.73 -71.18 -5.92
C GLY A 94 -17.77 -70.26 -5.20
N PRO A 95 -18.78 -70.75 -4.44
CA PRO A 95 -19.85 -69.89 -3.86
C PRO A 95 -20.09 -69.98 -2.34
N SER A 96 -20.74 -68.97 -1.74
CA SER A 96 -21.73 -69.08 -0.63
C SER A 96 -22.35 -67.71 -0.23
N CYS A 97 -23.51 -67.76 0.43
CA CYS A 97 -24.39 -66.65 0.89
C CYS A 97 -24.78 -66.91 2.39
N PRO A 98 -25.51 -66.04 3.15
CA PRO A 98 -26.50 -65.03 2.72
C PRO A 98 -26.62 -63.72 3.55
N GLY A 99 -27.65 -62.92 3.22
CA GLY A 99 -28.20 -61.82 4.04
C GLY A 99 -27.83 -60.40 3.57
N SER A 100 -28.69 -59.45 3.19
CA SER A 100 -30.13 -59.36 2.84
C SER A 100 -30.49 -57.87 2.92
N GLY A 101 -30.81 -57.18 1.81
CA GLY A 101 -31.01 -55.72 1.83
C GLY A 101 -31.36 -55.06 0.49
N THR A 102 -32.60 -55.26 0.02
CA THR A 102 -33.38 -54.43 -0.95
C THR A 102 -32.66 -53.69 -2.12
N PRO A 103 -32.89 -54.12 -3.38
CA PRO A 103 -32.63 -53.34 -4.60
C PRO A 103 -33.91 -52.82 -5.32
N ALA A 104 -33.73 -52.08 -6.41
CA ALA A 104 -34.76 -51.26 -7.10
C ALA A 104 -35.56 -51.96 -8.23
N LEU A 105 -36.55 -51.23 -8.79
CA LEU A 105 -37.31 -51.59 -10.00
C LEU A 105 -37.40 -50.40 -11.00
N PRO A 106 -37.13 -50.60 -12.31
CA PRO A 106 -37.52 -49.70 -13.39
C PRO A 106 -38.83 -50.15 -14.06
N PRO A 107 -39.44 -49.33 -14.94
CA PRO A 107 -40.06 -49.94 -16.14
C PRO A 107 -40.11 -49.08 -17.43
N ARG A 108 -40.38 -49.79 -18.55
CA ARG A 108 -41.06 -49.40 -19.81
C ARG A 108 -40.23 -49.16 -21.09
N GLN A 109 -40.30 -50.18 -21.96
CA GLN A 109 -40.69 -50.02 -23.38
C GLN A 109 -42.24 -49.84 -23.44
N THR A 110 -42.91 -49.39 -24.49
CA THR A 110 -42.75 -49.67 -25.93
C THR A 110 -43.17 -48.52 -26.88
N LEU A 111 -42.46 -48.45 -28.03
CA LEU A 111 -42.93 -48.27 -29.43
C LEU A 111 -44.40 -47.79 -29.65
N ALA A 112 -44.71 -46.85 -30.57
CA ALA A 112 -44.29 -46.85 -31.98
C ALA A 112 -44.66 -45.55 -32.75
N ARG A 113 -43.79 -45.08 -33.66
CA ARG A 113 -44.20 -44.69 -35.03
C ARG A 113 -43.04 -44.48 -36.02
N CYS A 114 -43.12 -45.22 -37.12
CA CYS A 114 -42.48 -45.03 -38.43
C CYS A 114 -42.96 -43.73 -39.12
N LEU A 115 -42.31 -43.15 -40.16
CA LEU A 115 -41.05 -43.47 -40.88
C LEU A 115 -40.60 -42.27 -41.77
N PHE A 116 -39.34 -42.32 -42.25
CA PHE A 116 -38.74 -41.64 -43.43
C PHE A 116 -38.73 -40.11 -43.59
N GLY A 117 -37.58 -39.57 -44.07
CA GLY A 117 -37.55 -38.24 -44.70
C GLY A 117 -36.22 -37.47 -44.73
N ASP A 118 -35.07 -38.09 -44.99
CA ASP A 118 -33.78 -37.38 -44.97
C ASP A 118 -33.66 -36.24 -46.01
N ARG A 119 -33.19 -35.07 -45.57
CA ARG A 119 -32.43 -34.16 -46.42
C ARG A 119 -31.48 -33.26 -45.62
N VAL A 120 -30.21 -33.29 -46.05
CA VAL A 120 -29.05 -32.42 -45.74
C VAL A 120 -29.33 -31.18 -44.88
N ARG A 121 -28.69 -31.10 -43.69
CA ARG A 121 -28.57 -29.85 -42.92
C ARG A 121 -27.31 -29.09 -43.31
N GLU A 122 -27.43 -28.18 -44.26
CA GLU A 122 -26.46 -27.10 -44.47
C GLU A 122 -27.20 -25.75 -44.42
N CYS A 123 -27.11 -25.06 -43.28
CA CYS A 123 -27.63 -23.71 -43.10
C CYS A 123 -26.85 -22.95 -42.02
N ALA A 124 -26.20 -21.87 -42.46
CA ALA A 124 -25.94 -20.64 -41.71
C ALA A 124 -25.49 -20.76 -40.24
N ARG A 125 -24.19 -20.99 -40.03
CA ARG A 125 -23.48 -20.24 -38.97
C ARG A 125 -23.31 -18.80 -39.44
N LEU A 126 -24.36 -17.98 -39.30
CA LEU A 126 -24.19 -16.53 -39.38
C LEU A 126 -23.70 -16.03 -38.02
N GLY A 127 -22.48 -15.52 -37.99
CA GLY A 127 -21.90 -14.91 -36.80
C GLY A 127 -22.47 -13.51 -36.62
N ASN A 128 -23.23 -13.28 -35.55
CA ASN A 128 -23.36 -11.94 -34.98
C ASN A 128 -22.04 -11.62 -34.25
N GLU A 129 -21.03 -11.21 -35.00
CA GLU A 129 -20.14 -10.18 -34.44
C GLU A 129 -20.98 -8.92 -34.24
N PRO A 130 -20.93 -8.25 -33.08
CA PRO A 130 -21.57 -6.96 -32.94
C PRO A 130 -20.86 -5.99 -33.88
N MET A 131 -21.56 -5.49 -34.89
CA MET A 131 -21.11 -4.31 -35.63
C MET A 131 -20.86 -3.20 -34.60
N THR A 132 -19.61 -2.81 -34.42
CA THR A 132 -19.27 -1.63 -33.65
C THR A 132 -19.93 -0.43 -34.31
N ASP A 133 -20.72 0.34 -33.55
CA ASP A 133 -21.23 1.61 -34.05
C ASP A 133 -20.03 2.52 -34.33
N THR A 134 -19.77 2.75 -35.62
CA THR A 134 -18.61 3.51 -36.09
C THR A 134 -18.67 4.97 -35.67
N LYS A 135 -19.78 5.44 -35.11
CA LYS A 135 -19.90 6.76 -34.48
C LYS A 135 -19.28 6.86 -33.09
N ASN A 136 -19.14 5.75 -32.35
CA ASN A 136 -18.63 5.78 -30.96
C ASN A 136 -17.37 4.92 -30.77
N SER A 137 -16.37 5.15 -31.61
CA SER A 137 -15.07 4.48 -31.55
C SER A 137 -13.94 5.40 -32.01
N VAL A 138 -12.73 5.18 -31.47
CA VAL A 138 -11.51 5.83 -31.96
C VAL A 138 -10.82 4.93 -32.99
N THR A 139 -10.66 5.46 -34.19
CA THR A 139 -9.94 4.83 -35.30
C THR A 139 -8.43 5.07 -35.19
N MET A 140 -7.64 4.00 -35.06
CA MET A 140 -6.18 4.05 -35.11
C MET A 140 -5.67 3.42 -36.42
N ILE A 141 -4.72 4.09 -37.08
CA ILE A 141 -4.09 3.60 -38.32
C ILE A 141 -2.60 3.33 -38.06
N ASP A 142 -2.13 2.11 -38.35
CA ASP A 142 -0.70 1.82 -38.40
C ASP A 142 -0.13 2.26 -39.75
N ASN A 143 0.44 3.47 -39.78
CA ASN A 143 1.05 4.07 -40.96
C ASN A 143 2.17 3.24 -41.63
N ARG A 144 2.71 2.20 -40.96
CA ARG A 144 3.71 1.28 -41.55
C ARG A 144 3.08 0.19 -42.42
N THR A 145 1.79 -0.10 -42.21
CA THR A 145 1.07 -1.22 -42.84
C THR A 145 -0.26 -0.82 -43.49
N GLY A 146 -0.74 0.40 -43.26
CA GLY A 146 -2.06 0.87 -43.71
C GLY A 146 -3.23 0.18 -43.00
N LYS A 147 -2.98 -0.60 -41.94
CA LYS A 147 -4.02 -1.30 -41.19
C LYS A 147 -4.75 -0.35 -40.24
N THR A 148 -6.08 -0.47 -40.24
CA THR A 148 -6.99 0.31 -39.40
C THR A 148 -7.57 -0.57 -38.30
N PHE A 149 -7.67 -0.02 -37.09
CA PHE A 149 -8.24 -0.65 -35.89
C PHE A 149 -9.22 0.32 -35.24
N ASN A 150 -10.36 -0.16 -34.75
CA ASN A 150 -11.40 0.69 -34.15
C ASN A 150 -11.63 0.27 -32.69
N PHE A 151 -11.29 1.13 -31.74
CA PHE A 151 -11.45 0.86 -30.31
C PHE A 151 -12.69 1.58 -29.77
N PRO A 152 -13.60 0.89 -29.05
CA PRO A 152 -14.79 1.51 -28.47
C PRO A 152 -14.45 2.69 -27.55
N ILE A 153 -15.32 3.69 -27.52
CA ILE A 153 -15.31 4.72 -26.48
C ILE A 153 -16.27 4.28 -25.37
N LEU A 154 -15.87 4.49 -24.11
CA LEU A 154 -16.67 4.28 -22.91
C LEU A 154 -16.83 5.63 -22.19
N HIS A 155 -18.03 5.88 -21.66
CA HIS A 155 -18.38 7.10 -20.94
C HIS A 155 -18.61 6.81 -19.45
N GLY A 156 -18.19 7.71 -18.58
CA GLY A 156 -18.55 7.71 -17.16
C GLY A 156 -19.84 8.50 -16.87
N THR A 157 -20.23 8.59 -15.60
CA THR A 157 -21.30 9.50 -15.13
C THR A 157 -20.82 10.95 -15.11
N ASP A 158 -19.58 11.15 -14.66
CA ASP A 158 -18.80 12.40 -14.69
C ASP A 158 -17.41 12.05 -15.28
N GLY A 159 -16.66 13.07 -15.73
CA GLY A 159 -15.27 12.93 -16.19
C GLY A 159 -15.09 12.70 -17.69
N PRO A 160 -13.84 12.50 -18.16
CA PRO A 160 -13.52 12.34 -19.57
C PRO A 160 -13.80 10.94 -20.10
N ASP A 161 -14.14 10.87 -21.39
CA ASP A 161 -14.27 9.63 -22.16
C ASP A 161 -12.98 8.81 -22.18
N VAL A 162 -13.10 7.47 -22.16
CA VAL A 162 -11.96 6.54 -22.21
C VAL A 162 -12.05 5.56 -23.38
N VAL A 163 -10.91 5.22 -23.96
CA VAL A 163 -10.82 4.30 -25.11
C VAL A 163 -10.56 2.87 -24.62
N ASP A 164 -11.40 1.91 -25.00
CA ASP A 164 -11.28 0.51 -24.57
C ASP A 164 -10.15 -0.22 -25.32
N ILE A 165 -8.95 -0.15 -24.74
CA ILE A 165 -7.76 -0.86 -25.22
C ILE A 165 -7.64 -2.30 -24.70
N ARG A 166 -8.67 -2.90 -24.07
CA ARG A 166 -8.59 -4.27 -23.52
C ARG A 166 -8.23 -5.35 -24.56
N LYS A 167 -8.59 -5.14 -25.83
CA LYS A 167 -8.22 -6.03 -26.96
C LYS A 167 -6.97 -5.60 -27.74
N PHE A 168 -6.42 -4.42 -27.46
CA PHE A 168 -5.39 -3.74 -28.28
C PHE A 168 -4.22 -4.64 -28.67
N TYR A 169 -3.65 -5.41 -27.73
CA TYR A 169 -2.53 -6.32 -28.04
C TYR A 169 -2.95 -7.52 -28.90
N GLY A 170 -4.16 -8.05 -28.71
CA GLY A 170 -4.67 -9.19 -29.49
C GLY A 170 -4.94 -8.82 -30.96
N GLU A 171 -5.36 -7.58 -31.21
CA GLU A 171 -5.69 -7.07 -32.54
C GLU A 171 -4.45 -6.49 -33.26
N THR A 172 -3.61 -5.74 -32.54
CA THR A 172 -2.49 -4.98 -33.15
C THR A 172 -1.12 -5.64 -32.99
N GLY A 173 -0.95 -6.56 -32.03
CA GLY A 173 0.35 -7.09 -31.60
C GLY A 173 1.23 -6.10 -30.82
N MET A 174 0.71 -4.90 -30.48
CA MET A 174 1.44 -3.82 -29.82
C MET A 174 0.96 -3.58 -28.38
N PHE A 175 1.70 -2.75 -27.63
CA PHE A 175 1.28 -2.21 -26.34
C PHE A 175 1.35 -0.68 -26.37
N THR A 176 0.51 -0.03 -25.58
CA THR A 176 0.70 1.39 -25.20
C THR A 176 1.94 1.54 -24.32
N TYR A 177 2.50 2.75 -24.27
CA TYR A 177 3.65 3.07 -23.42
C TYR A 177 3.38 4.37 -22.68
N ASP A 178 2.91 4.25 -21.44
CA ASP A 178 2.54 5.36 -20.55
C ASP A 178 3.27 5.22 -19.19
N PRO A 179 4.55 5.64 -19.10
CA PRO A 179 5.32 5.57 -17.86
C PRO A 179 4.74 6.50 -16.79
N GLY A 180 4.07 5.90 -15.80
CA GLY A 180 3.39 6.63 -14.72
C GLY A 180 1.86 6.62 -14.80
N TYR A 181 1.27 5.97 -15.82
CA TYR A 181 -0.19 5.85 -16.01
C TYR A 181 -0.89 7.22 -16.14
N MET A 182 -0.24 8.20 -16.77
CA MET A 182 -0.73 9.57 -16.89
C MET A 182 -1.94 9.73 -17.80
N SER A 183 -2.17 8.78 -18.70
CA SER A 183 -3.28 8.75 -19.66
C SER A 183 -4.00 7.39 -19.67
N THR A 184 -3.86 6.59 -18.61
CA THR A 184 -4.37 5.21 -18.54
C THR A 184 -5.39 5.05 -17.40
N GLY A 185 -6.68 5.10 -17.73
CA GLY A 185 -7.75 4.71 -16.80
C GLY A 185 -7.64 3.23 -16.44
N SER A 186 -7.29 2.93 -15.18
CA SER A 186 -6.90 1.58 -14.75
C SER A 186 -8.05 0.70 -14.23
N CYS A 187 -9.18 1.30 -13.87
CA CYS A 187 -10.37 0.61 -13.36
C CYS A 187 -11.61 1.51 -13.49
N SER A 188 -12.79 0.90 -13.40
CA SER A 188 -14.02 1.62 -13.04
C SER A 188 -14.04 1.89 -11.53
N SER A 189 -14.71 2.96 -11.10
CA SER A 189 -14.96 3.24 -9.68
C SER A 189 -16.19 4.12 -9.50
N ALA A 190 -16.92 3.91 -8.41
CA ALA A 190 -18.03 4.74 -7.97
C ALA A 190 -17.79 5.36 -6.57
N ILE A 191 -16.55 5.36 -6.08
CA ILE A 191 -16.21 5.79 -4.70
C ILE A 191 -16.02 7.31 -4.61
N THR A 192 -15.13 7.83 -5.46
CA THR A 192 -14.68 9.24 -5.44
C THR A 192 -14.61 9.74 -6.88
N TYR A 193 -15.04 10.97 -7.12
CA TYR A 193 -14.83 11.69 -8.38
C TYR A 193 -14.08 12.99 -8.13
N ILE A 194 -13.18 13.36 -9.05
CA ILE A 194 -12.38 14.58 -8.98
C ILE A 194 -12.39 15.30 -10.33
N ASP A 195 -12.78 16.58 -10.32
CA ASP A 195 -12.49 17.50 -11.43
C ASP A 195 -11.37 18.45 -11.00
N GLY A 196 -10.19 18.29 -11.62
CA GLY A 196 -9.03 19.12 -11.35
C GLY A 196 -9.18 20.57 -11.87
N ASP A 197 -9.91 20.80 -12.96
CA ASP A 197 -10.08 22.16 -13.49
C ASP A 197 -11.21 22.90 -12.78
N ALA A 198 -12.33 22.24 -12.50
CA ALA A 198 -13.44 22.85 -11.72
C ALA A 198 -13.14 22.94 -10.21
N GLY A 199 -12.18 22.16 -9.69
CA GLY A 199 -11.88 22.11 -8.26
C GLY A 199 -12.95 21.36 -7.45
N ILE A 200 -13.49 20.28 -8.03
CA ILE A 200 -14.54 19.44 -7.43
C ILE A 200 -13.90 18.18 -6.83
N LEU A 201 -14.33 17.82 -5.63
CA LEU A 201 -14.04 16.52 -5.00
C LEU A 201 -15.34 15.99 -4.40
N ARG A 202 -15.83 14.87 -4.92
CA ARG A 202 -17.05 14.20 -4.44
C ARG A 202 -16.74 12.83 -3.87
N TYR A 203 -17.29 12.49 -2.70
CA TYR A 203 -17.37 11.10 -2.22
C TYR A 203 -18.81 10.61 -2.46
N ARG A 204 -18.98 9.53 -3.23
CA ARG A 204 -20.31 8.96 -3.58
C ARG A 204 -21.30 10.00 -4.16
N GLY A 205 -20.79 11.05 -4.82
CA GLY A 205 -21.58 12.15 -5.39
C GLY A 205 -21.75 13.38 -4.49
N TYR A 206 -21.62 13.25 -3.17
CA TYR A 206 -21.70 14.36 -2.21
C TYR A 206 -20.42 15.19 -2.22
N ASP A 207 -20.52 16.52 -2.13
CA ASP A 207 -19.33 17.39 -2.13
C ASP A 207 -18.55 17.28 -0.80
N ILE A 208 -17.22 17.32 -0.90
CA ILE A 208 -16.33 17.20 0.26
C ILE A 208 -16.55 18.31 1.31
N ALA A 209 -16.94 19.51 0.90
CA ALA A 209 -17.19 20.63 1.81
C ALA A 209 -18.48 20.42 2.61
N GLU A 210 -19.53 19.90 1.97
CA GLU A 210 -20.79 19.57 2.64
C GLU A 210 -20.59 18.43 3.65
N LEU A 211 -19.91 17.34 3.25
CA LEU A 211 -19.61 16.21 4.14
C LEU A 211 -18.79 16.65 5.36
N ALA A 212 -17.78 17.50 5.18
CA ALA A 212 -16.92 17.95 6.27
C ALA A 212 -17.50 19.13 7.09
N GLU A 213 -18.65 19.67 6.72
CA GLU A 213 -19.40 20.68 7.49
C GLU A 213 -20.67 20.12 8.15
N HIS A 214 -21.17 18.95 7.71
CA HIS A 214 -22.44 18.37 8.16
C HIS A 214 -22.39 16.91 8.67
N CYS A 215 -21.35 16.14 8.37
CA CYS A 215 -21.19 14.76 8.83
C CYS A 215 -19.99 14.59 9.78
N ASP A 216 -19.98 13.50 10.55
CA ASP A 216 -18.79 13.02 11.26
C ASP A 216 -18.00 11.99 10.44
N PHE A 217 -16.75 11.71 10.83
CA PHE A 217 -15.90 10.75 10.13
C PHE A 217 -16.49 9.33 10.09
N MET A 218 -17.36 8.94 11.03
CA MET A 218 -17.99 7.63 11.02
C MET A 218 -19.10 7.52 9.98
N GLU A 219 -19.83 8.61 9.70
CA GLU A 219 -20.75 8.70 8.57
C GLU A 219 -20.02 8.65 7.23
N VAL A 220 -18.92 9.41 7.08
CA VAL A 220 -18.11 9.39 5.84
C VAL A 220 -17.42 8.04 5.65
N ALA A 221 -16.97 7.41 6.74
CA ALA A 221 -16.42 6.05 6.70
C ALA A 221 -17.47 5.01 6.27
N TYR A 222 -18.71 5.14 6.74
CA TYR A 222 -19.83 4.30 6.28
C TYR A 222 -20.12 4.52 4.79
N LEU A 223 -20.26 5.78 4.36
CA LEU A 223 -20.51 6.20 2.98
C LEU A 223 -19.53 5.58 1.99
N LEU A 224 -18.23 5.69 2.27
CA LEU A 224 -17.18 5.09 1.44
C LEU A 224 -17.28 3.56 1.41
N LEU A 225 -17.53 2.91 2.55
CA LEU A 225 -17.62 1.46 2.70
C LEU A 225 -18.91 0.81 2.16
N ARG A 226 -19.99 1.58 1.97
CA ARG A 226 -21.34 1.04 1.70
C ARG A 226 -21.99 1.58 0.43
N GLY A 227 -21.78 2.84 0.08
CA GLY A 227 -22.39 3.49 -1.08
C GLY A 227 -23.17 4.74 -0.70
N ASP A 228 -23.96 4.66 0.36
CA ASP A 228 -24.90 5.70 0.81
C ASP A 228 -24.60 6.16 2.25
N LEU A 229 -25.15 7.32 2.64
CA LEU A 229 -25.08 7.81 4.02
C LEU A 229 -25.94 6.93 4.94
N PRO A 230 -25.49 6.63 6.17
CA PRO A 230 -26.25 5.77 7.08
C PRO A 230 -27.47 6.48 7.66
N ASN A 231 -28.57 5.74 7.84
CA ASN A 231 -29.64 6.20 8.73
C ASN A 231 -29.22 6.10 10.21
N ALA A 232 -29.99 6.70 11.12
CA ALA A 232 -29.64 6.77 12.55
C ALA A 232 -29.37 5.41 13.21
N LYS A 233 -30.06 4.33 12.79
CA LYS A 233 -29.80 2.97 13.28
C LYS A 233 -28.50 2.43 12.70
N GLU A 234 -28.28 2.56 11.40
CA GLU A 234 -27.05 2.11 10.73
C GLU A 234 -25.81 2.81 11.27
N LYS A 235 -25.90 4.12 11.55
CA LYS A 235 -24.84 4.90 12.21
C LYS A 235 -24.54 4.33 13.59
N THR A 236 -25.57 4.06 14.40
CA THR A 236 -25.43 3.47 15.74
C THR A 236 -24.80 2.07 15.69
N ASP A 237 -25.32 1.17 14.85
CA ASP A 237 -24.83 -0.20 14.68
C ASP A 237 -23.37 -0.21 14.19
N PHE A 238 -23.00 0.70 13.28
CA PHE A 238 -21.64 0.82 12.76
C PHE A 238 -20.67 1.42 13.79
N GLN A 239 -21.04 2.49 14.48
CA GLN A 239 -20.23 3.08 15.56
C GLN A 239 -20.04 2.09 16.73
N TRP A 240 -21.07 1.30 17.07
CA TRP A 240 -20.95 0.21 18.05
C TRP A 240 -19.99 -0.88 17.55
N THR A 241 -20.12 -1.33 16.30
CA THR A 241 -19.27 -2.37 15.72
C THR A 241 -17.80 -1.96 15.68
N ILE A 242 -17.52 -0.72 15.29
CA ILE A 242 -16.16 -0.18 15.21
C ILE A 242 -15.56 0.02 16.61
N SER A 243 -16.30 0.63 17.55
CA SER A 243 -15.79 0.86 18.93
C SER A 243 -15.38 -0.45 19.62
N HIS A 244 -16.18 -1.52 19.48
CA HIS A 244 -15.88 -2.84 20.07
C HIS A 244 -14.75 -3.61 19.36
N HIS A 245 -14.22 -3.09 18.24
CA HIS A 245 -13.04 -3.64 17.56
C HIS A 245 -11.78 -2.77 17.72
N THR A 246 -11.82 -1.67 18.46
CA THR A 246 -10.67 -0.73 18.59
C THR A 246 -9.45 -1.33 19.30
N MET A 247 -9.68 -2.17 20.32
CA MET A 247 -8.61 -2.81 21.09
C MET A 247 -7.83 -3.81 20.23
N VAL A 248 -6.51 -3.70 20.25
CA VAL A 248 -5.60 -4.63 19.55
C VAL A 248 -5.32 -5.86 20.42
N HIS A 249 -4.87 -6.96 19.81
CA HIS A 249 -4.51 -8.16 20.56
C HIS A 249 -3.18 -7.96 21.32
N GLU A 250 -3.18 -8.09 22.65
CA GLU A 250 -2.05 -7.80 23.57
C GLU A 250 -0.64 -8.19 23.10
N GLN A 251 -0.49 -9.35 22.44
CA GLN A 251 0.79 -9.81 21.89
C GLN A 251 1.41 -8.82 20.88
N LEU A 252 0.63 -7.91 20.28
CA LEU A 252 1.11 -6.81 19.44
C LEU A 252 1.94 -5.77 20.22
N HIS A 253 1.74 -5.59 21.52
CA HIS A 253 2.59 -4.73 22.36
C HIS A 253 4.06 -5.15 22.23
N LYS A 254 4.33 -6.45 22.32
CA LYS A 254 5.67 -7.05 22.17
C LYS A 254 6.24 -6.91 20.75
N PHE A 255 5.38 -6.75 19.74
CA PHE A 255 5.81 -6.46 18.37
C PHE A 255 6.23 -5.00 18.22
N VAL A 256 5.50 -4.06 18.85
CA VAL A 256 5.92 -2.64 18.91
C VAL A 256 7.20 -2.47 19.73
N ASP A 257 7.36 -3.21 20.84
CA ASP A 257 8.60 -3.22 21.63
C ASP A 257 9.83 -3.76 20.87
N GLY A 258 9.62 -4.53 19.79
CA GLY A 258 10.69 -5.06 18.94
C GLY A 258 11.34 -4.03 18.01
N PHE A 259 10.79 -2.81 17.89
CA PHE A 259 11.42 -1.71 17.17
C PHE A 259 12.52 -1.04 18.02
N ARG A 260 13.21 -0.04 17.44
CA ARG A 260 14.04 0.90 18.21
C ARG A 260 13.18 2.10 18.62
N ARG A 261 13.44 2.71 19.77
CA ARG A 261 12.72 3.91 20.24
C ARG A 261 12.88 5.13 19.31
N ASP A 262 13.93 5.17 18.49
CA ASP A 262 14.15 6.18 17.44
C ASP A 262 13.65 5.73 16.05
N ALA A 263 12.84 4.69 15.96
CA ALA A 263 12.18 4.31 14.71
C ALA A 263 11.09 5.33 14.33
N HIS A 264 11.05 5.71 13.04
CA HIS A 264 10.05 6.63 12.53
C HIS A 264 8.62 6.04 12.68
N PRO A 265 7.61 6.81 13.13
CA PRO A 265 6.27 6.28 13.37
C PRO A 265 5.63 5.57 12.17
N MET A 266 5.85 6.06 10.93
CA MET A 266 5.40 5.36 9.71
C MET A 266 6.04 3.98 9.52
N ALA A 267 7.27 3.76 9.97
CA ALA A 267 7.92 2.44 9.90
C ALA A 267 7.28 1.47 10.89
N ILE A 268 6.98 1.94 12.11
CA ILE A 268 6.25 1.18 13.13
C ILE A 268 4.84 0.84 12.58
N MET A 269 4.10 1.84 12.10
CA MET A 269 2.75 1.68 11.56
C MET A 269 2.71 0.70 10.38
N CYS A 270 3.63 0.84 9.41
CA CYS A 270 3.74 -0.07 8.27
C CYS A 270 4.04 -1.52 8.71
N GLY A 271 4.98 -1.71 9.64
CA GLY A 271 5.35 -3.04 10.14
C GLY A 271 4.24 -3.69 10.98
N VAL A 272 3.60 -2.94 11.87
CA VAL A 272 2.49 -3.40 12.71
C VAL A 272 1.29 -3.77 11.85
N VAL A 273 0.89 -2.93 10.89
CA VAL A 273 -0.24 -3.22 10.00
C VAL A 273 0.04 -4.43 9.11
N GLY A 274 1.27 -4.55 8.58
CA GLY A 274 1.69 -5.75 7.84
C GLY A 274 1.68 -7.03 8.68
N ALA A 275 1.94 -6.92 9.99
CA ALA A 275 1.90 -8.06 10.91
C ALA A 275 0.46 -8.47 11.32
N LEU A 276 -0.56 -7.63 11.14
CA LEU A 276 -1.93 -7.91 11.57
C LEU A 276 -2.49 -9.22 10.99
N SER A 277 -2.11 -9.61 9.76
CA SER A 277 -2.58 -10.86 9.15
C SER A 277 -2.08 -12.13 9.86
N ALA A 278 -1.03 -12.03 10.70
CA ALA A 278 -0.59 -13.14 11.55
C ALA A 278 -1.42 -13.28 12.84
N PHE A 279 -2.11 -12.22 13.27
CA PHE A 279 -3.01 -12.21 14.44
C PHE A 279 -4.48 -12.40 14.07
N TYR A 280 -4.86 -11.97 12.86
CA TYR A 280 -6.24 -11.95 12.37
C TYR A 280 -6.43 -12.85 11.14
N HIS A 281 -5.78 -14.01 11.16
CA HIS A 281 -5.79 -15.04 10.10
C HIS A 281 -7.16 -15.76 9.95
N ASP A 282 -8.13 -15.41 10.78
CA ASP A 282 -9.56 -15.74 10.70
C ASP A 282 -10.34 -14.80 9.77
N SER A 283 -9.68 -13.78 9.19
CA SER A 283 -10.28 -12.74 8.36
C SER A 283 -9.41 -12.36 7.15
N ILE A 284 -8.82 -13.38 6.50
CA ILE A 284 -7.90 -13.19 5.36
C ILE A 284 -8.33 -13.86 4.06
N ASP A 285 -9.39 -14.69 4.06
CA ASP A 285 -10.01 -15.13 2.80
C ASP A 285 -10.73 -13.94 2.17
N ILE A 286 -10.27 -13.55 0.99
CA ILE A 286 -10.81 -12.43 0.23
C ILE A 286 -12.06 -12.81 -0.57
N THR A 287 -12.32 -14.11 -0.76
CA THR A 287 -13.50 -14.60 -1.50
C THR A 287 -14.75 -14.58 -0.61
N ASP A 288 -14.58 -14.86 0.68
CA ASP A 288 -15.62 -14.78 1.70
C ASP A 288 -15.98 -13.31 2.03
N ALA A 289 -17.21 -12.91 1.66
CA ALA A 289 -17.74 -11.57 1.92
C ALA A 289 -17.83 -11.21 3.40
N HIS A 290 -18.04 -12.18 4.29
CA HIS A 290 -18.09 -11.98 5.73
C HIS A 290 -16.69 -11.69 6.29
N GLN A 291 -15.67 -12.43 5.84
CA GLN A 291 -14.27 -12.13 6.19
C GLN A 291 -13.81 -10.78 5.62
N ARG A 292 -14.17 -10.43 4.38
CA ARG A 292 -13.91 -9.07 3.84
C ARG A 292 -14.51 -7.98 4.74
N MET A 293 -15.74 -8.17 5.21
CA MET A 293 -16.44 -7.23 6.08
C MET A 293 -15.78 -7.12 7.47
N ILE A 294 -15.40 -8.25 8.09
CA ILE A 294 -14.64 -8.27 9.34
C ILE A 294 -13.29 -7.55 9.18
N ALA A 295 -12.58 -7.77 8.07
CA ALA A 295 -11.31 -7.11 7.82
C ALA A 295 -11.46 -5.58 7.65
N GLN A 296 -12.50 -5.12 6.94
CA GLN A 296 -12.85 -3.68 6.84
C GLN A 296 -13.02 -3.07 8.24
N HIS A 297 -13.85 -3.68 9.08
CA HIS A 297 -14.12 -3.18 10.44
C HIS A 297 -12.88 -3.21 11.33
N ARG A 298 -12.09 -4.29 11.29
CA ARG A 298 -10.85 -4.40 12.07
C ARG A 298 -9.79 -3.39 11.65
N LEU A 299 -9.68 -3.07 10.35
CA LEU A 299 -8.75 -2.05 9.86
C LEU A 299 -9.15 -0.65 10.32
N VAL A 300 -10.40 -0.24 10.08
CA VAL A 300 -10.91 1.08 10.51
C VAL A 300 -10.83 1.23 12.04
N ALA A 301 -11.23 0.22 12.80
CA ALA A 301 -11.21 0.29 14.26
C ALA A 301 -9.81 0.35 14.89
N LYS A 302 -8.83 -0.38 14.34
CA LYS A 302 -7.50 -0.54 14.97
C LYS A 302 -6.48 0.50 14.51
N MET A 303 -6.68 1.16 13.37
CA MET A 303 -5.71 2.13 12.86
C MET A 303 -5.45 3.32 13.81
N PRO A 304 -6.45 3.90 14.51
CA PRO A 304 -6.22 4.91 15.54
C PRO A 304 -5.35 4.40 16.70
N THR A 305 -5.63 3.19 17.18
CA THR A 305 -4.87 2.54 18.26
C THR A 305 -3.41 2.34 17.85
N ILE A 306 -3.16 1.83 16.63
CA ILE A 306 -1.81 1.60 16.11
C ILE A 306 -1.04 2.92 15.92
N ALA A 307 -1.67 3.96 15.38
CA ALA A 307 -1.05 5.27 15.19
C ALA A 307 -0.73 5.94 16.54
N ALA A 308 -1.66 5.91 17.51
CA ALA A 308 -1.45 6.45 18.85
C ALA A 308 -0.35 5.67 19.61
N TRP A 309 -0.27 4.34 19.45
CA TRP A 309 0.79 3.53 20.03
C TRP A 309 2.15 3.82 19.40
N ALA A 310 2.24 4.06 18.08
CA ALA A 310 3.47 4.51 17.43
C ALA A 310 3.95 5.87 17.98
N TYR A 311 3.02 6.81 18.23
CA TYR A 311 3.32 8.06 18.93
C TYR A 311 3.83 7.81 20.35
N LYS A 312 3.04 7.15 21.21
CA LYS A 312 3.42 6.84 22.61
C LYS A 312 4.78 6.14 22.70
N TYR A 313 5.05 5.20 21.81
CA TYR A 313 6.31 4.48 21.74
C TYR A 313 7.50 5.42 21.48
N SER A 314 7.38 6.33 20.50
CA SER A 314 8.41 7.34 20.19
C SER A 314 8.67 8.31 21.35
N GLN A 315 7.64 8.63 22.15
CA GLN A 315 7.75 9.53 23.30
C GLN A 315 8.24 8.82 24.57
N GLY A 316 8.49 7.52 24.54
CA GLY A 316 8.84 6.72 25.73
C GLY A 316 7.69 6.56 26.74
N GLN A 317 6.47 6.93 26.37
CA GLN A 317 5.29 6.93 27.24
C GLN A 317 4.58 5.57 27.22
N PRO A 318 3.81 5.22 28.27
CA PRO A 318 2.95 4.03 28.27
C PRO A 318 1.86 4.15 27.19
N PHE A 319 1.43 3.01 26.67
CA PHE A 319 0.30 2.95 25.75
C PHE A 319 -1.02 3.25 26.47
N SER A 320 -1.83 4.09 25.85
CA SER A 320 -3.22 4.32 26.26
C SER A 320 -4.15 3.39 25.47
N TYR A 321 -5.23 2.95 26.12
CA TYR A 321 -6.24 2.08 25.53
C TYR A 321 -7.44 2.91 25.01
N PRO A 322 -8.20 2.37 24.04
CA PRO A 322 -9.46 2.98 23.62
C PRO A 322 -10.47 3.14 24.76
N ARG A 323 -11.27 4.20 24.72
CA ARG A 323 -12.42 4.43 25.60
C ARG A 323 -13.72 4.45 24.79
N ASN A 324 -14.55 3.40 24.87
CA ASN A 324 -15.80 3.26 24.11
C ASN A 324 -16.83 4.40 24.31
N LYS A 325 -16.66 5.26 25.32
CA LYS A 325 -17.52 6.43 25.58
C LYS A 325 -17.15 7.68 24.74
N LEU A 326 -16.05 7.66 24.00
CA LEU A 326 -15.56 8.76 23.18
C LEU A 326 -15.84 8.51 21.70
N THR A 327 -16.08 9.58 20.94
CA THR A 327 -16.14 9.51 19.47
C THR A 327 -14.78 9.13 18.86
N TYR A 328 -14.74 8.80 17.57
CA TYR A 328 -13.53 8.33 16.90
C TYR A 328 -12.34 9.32 17.01
N ALA A 329 -12.59 10.60 16.76
CA ALA A 329 -11.58 11.66 16.90
C ALA A 329 -11.19 11.92 18.36
N GLU A 330 -12.15 12.00 19.29
CA GLU A 330 -11.87 12.21 20.72
C GLU A 330 -11.06 11.05 21.33
N ASN A 331 -11.43 9.82 20.99
CA ASN A 331 -10.74 8.61 21.42
C ASN A 331 -9.29 8.59 20.90
N PHE A 332 -9.07 9.01 19.65
CA PHE A 332 -7.73 9.11 19.09
C PHE A 332 -6.86 10.17 19.80
N LEU A 333 -7.40 11.36 20.06
CA LEU A 333 -6.71 12.41 20.84
C LEU A 333 -6.41 11.94 22.26
N HIS A 334 -7.38 11.28 22.92
CA HIS A 334 -7.19 10.66 24.22
C HIS A 334 -6.04 9.63 24.19
N MET A 335 -6.03 8.72 23.22
CA MET A 335 -4.96 7.70 23.12
C MET A 335 -3.59 8.31 22.80
N MET A 336 -3.52 9.41 22.03
CA MET A 336 -2.27 10.14 21.82
C MET A 336 -1.78 10.83 23.08
N PHE A 337 -2.60 11.64 23.75
CA PHE A 337 -2.10 12.63 24.71
C PHE A 337 -2.26 12.24 26.18
N SER A 338 -3.25 11.45 26.56
CA SER A 338 -3.48 11.09 27.97
C SER A 338 -2.31 10.37 28.63
N THR A 339 -2.13 10.56 29.94
CA THR A 339 -1.14 9.83 30.74
C THR A 339 -1.81 9.21 31.97
N PRO A 340 -1.18 8.24 32.67
CA PRO A 340 -1.70 7.72 33.94
C PRO A 340 -1.62 8.72 35.12
N CYS A 341 -1.09 9.94 34.91
CA CYS A 341 -0.83 10.90 35.97
C CYS A 341 -2.02 11.82 36.28
N GLU A 342 -2.92 12.03 35.32
CA GLU A 342 -4.08 12.94 35.41
C GLU A 342 -5.18 12.51 34.43
N GLU A 343 -6.44 12.95 34.64
CA GLU A 343 -7.50 12.71 33.65
C GLU A 343 -7.34 13.70 32.47
N TYR A 344 -7.22 13.14 31.27
CA TYR A 344 -7.19 13.93 30.03
C TYR A 344 -8.61 14.27 29.57
N GLU A 345 -8.98 15.53 29.74
CA GLU A 345 -10.18 16.12 29.14
C GLU A 345 -9.93 16.44 27.66
N VAL A 346 -10.83 16.00 26.78
CA VAL A 346 -10.70 16.25 25.34
C VAL A 346 -11.31 17.61 25.00
N ASN A 347 -10.50 18.53 24.49
CA ASN A 347 -11.00 19.83 24.04
C ASN A 347 -11.94 19.66 22.80
N PRO A 348 -13.19 20.14 22.84
CA PRO A 348 -14.16 19.93 21.76
C PRO A 348 -13.79 20.61 20.42
N VAL A 349 -13.04 21.72 20.42
CA VAL A 349 -12.55 22.34 19.18
C VAL A 349 -11.53 21.44 18.51
N LEU A 350 -10.58 20.92 19.29
CA LEU A 350 -9.54 20.01 18.79
C LEU A 350 -10.14 18.69 18.29
N ALA A 351 -11.17 18.16 18.96
CA ALA A 351 -11.91 16.99 18.51
C ALA A 351 -12.56 17.22 17.13
N ARG A 352 -13.30 18.32 16.94
CA ARG A 352 -13.91 18.69 15.65
C ARG A 352 -12.86 18.94 14.56
N ALA A 353 -11.74 19.59 14.91
CA ALA A 353 -10.65 19.82 13.97
C ALA A 353 -10.02 18.51 13.49
N MET A 354 -9.76 17.57 14.40
CA MET A 354 -9.28 16.23 14.06
C MET A 354 -10.30 15.49 13.19
N ASP A 355 -11.60 15.51 13.52
CA ASP A 355 -12.62 14.79 12.75
C ASP A 355 -12.75 15.33 11.31
N ARG A 356 -12.77 16.67 11.12
CA ARG A 356 -12.67 17.31 9.79
C ARG A 356 -11.40 16.89 9.05
N ILE A 357 -10.25 16.82 9.72
CA ILE A 357 -9.00 16.37 9.10
C ILE A 357 -9.14 14.92 8.61
N LEU A 358 -9.77 14.03 9.38
CA LEU A 358 -10.00 12.66 8.97
C LEU A 358 -10.90 12.58 7.73
N ILE A 359 -11.99 13.36 7.69
CA ILE A 359 -12.89 13.45 6.52
C ILE A 359 -12.14 13.93 5.27
N LEU A 360 -11.42 15.07 5.37
CA LEU A 360 -10.72 15.70 4.24
C LEU A 360 -9.56 14.86 3.66
N HIS A 361 -9.16 13.79 4.35
CA HIS A 361 -8.14 12.85 3.89
C HIS A 361 -8.68 11.42 3.65
N ALA A 362 -9.98 11.15 3.86
CA ALA A 362 -10.56 9.81 3.88
C ALA A 362 -10.34 8.99 2.59
N ASP A 363 -10.57 9.59 1.43
CA ASP A 363 -10.14 9.07 0.12
C ASP A 363 -9.64 10.19 -0.81
N HIS A 364 -8.94 9.82 -1.89
CA HIS A 364 -8.62 10.75 -2.99
C HIS A 364 -8.35 9.96 -4.28
N GLU A 365 -9.30 9.09 -4.65
CA GLU A 365 -9.35 8.44 -5.97
C GLU A 365 -8.07 7.64 -6.32
N GLN A 366 -7.69 7.51 -7.61
CA GLN A 366 -6.61 6.61 -8.05
C GLN A 366 -5.19 7.20 -7.88
N ASN A 367 -4.93 7.80 -6.71
CA ASN A 367 -3.61 8.24 -6.29
C ASN A 367 -2.65 7.06 -6.04
N ALA A 368 -1.34 7.31 -6.03
CA ALA A 368 -0.29 6.28 -6.00
C ALA A 368 -0.46 5.21 -4.90
N SER A 369 -0.90 5.58 -3.69
CA SER A 369 -1.13 4.59 -2.61
C SER A 369 -2.42 3.80 -2.81
N THR A 370 -3.51 4.42 -3.27
CA THR A 370 -4.73 3.69 -3.70
C THR A 370 -4.42 2.69 -4.82
N SER A 371 -3.68 3.10 -5.85
CA SER A 371 -3.26 2.21 -6.93
C SER A 371 -2.33 1.10 -6.44
N THR A 372 -1.49 1.35 -5.43
CA THR A 372 -0.67 0.32 -4.77
C THR A 372 -1.54 -0.71 -4.04
N VAL A 373 -2.57 -0.27 -3.30
CA VAL A 373 -3.52 -1.14 -2.60
C VAL A 373 -4.33 -2.00 -3.59
N ARG A 374 -4.85 -1.40 -4.68
CA ARG A 374 -5.55 -2.14 -5.75
C ARG A 374 -4.62 -3.15 -6.43
N LEU A 375 -3.40 -2.75 -6.79
CA LEU A 375 -2.42 -3.63 -7.45
C LEU A 375 -2.01 -4.82 -6.57
N ALA A 376 -1.70 -4.57 -5.29
CA ALA A 376 -1.37 -5.64 -4.33
C ALA A 376 -2.56 -6.58 -4.08
N GLY A 377 -3.76 -6.03 -3.90
CA GLY A 377 -4.98 -6.84 -3.74
C GLY A 377 -5.28 -7.69 -4.98
N SER A 378 -4.96 -7.19 -6.18
CA SER A 378 -5.27 -7.88 -7.44
C SER A 378 -4.55 -9.23 -7.63
N SER A 379 -3.46 -9.48 -6.89
CA SER A 379 -2.78 -10.79 -6.85
C SER A 379 -3.32 -11.73 -5.78
N GLY A 380 -4.45 -11.39 -5.15
CA GLY A 380 -5.06 -12.18 -4.07
C GLY A 380 -4.42 -11.95 -2.68
N ALA A 381 -3.71 -10.85 -2.47
CA ALA A 381 -3.11 -10.55 -1.17
C ALA A 381 -4.17 -10.20 -0.10
N ASN A 382 -3.91 -10.59 1.15
CA ASN A 382 -4.81 -10.31 2.26
C ASN A 382 -4.96 -8.79 2.52
N PRO A 383 -6.11 -8.31 3.03
CA PRO A 383 -6.39 -6.87 3.16
C PRO A 383 -5.37 -6.14 4.05
N PHE A 384 -4.90 -6.72 5.15
CA PHE A 384 -3.93 -6.08 6.04
C PHE A 384 -2.59 -5.81 5.32
N ALA A 385 -2.10 -6.78 4.55
CA ALA A 385 -0.90 -6.62 3.73
C ALA A 385 -1.11 -5.60 2.58
N CYS A 386 -2.31 -5.52 2.00
CA CYS A 386 -2.65 -4.51 1.00
C CYS A 386 -2.58 -3.09 1.61
N ILE A 387 -3.20 -2.88 2.78
CA ILE A 387 -3.12 -1.60 3.48
C ILE A 387 -1.68 -1.26 3.90
N ALA A 388 -0.88 -2.24 4.35
CA ALA A 388 0.54 -2.01 4.64
C ALA A 388 1.32 -1.53 3.41
N ALA A 389 1.03 -2.06 2.21
CA ALA A 389 1.60 -1.56 0.95
C ALA A 389 1.11 -0.12 0.62
N GLY A 390 -0.15 0.20 0.93
CA GLY A 390 -0.68 1.57 0.86
C GLY A 390 0.06 2.55 1.77
N ILE A 391 0.31 2.16 3.02
CA ILE A 391 1.08 2.93 4.02
C ILE A 391 2.52 3.15 3.54
N ALA A 392 3.19 2.11 3.04
CA ALA A 392 4.55 2.23 2.49
C ALA A 392 4.61 3.18 1.27
N SER A 393 3.60 3.11 0.40
CA SER A 393 3.47 3.99 -0.77
C SER A 393 3.18 5.44 -0.37
N LEU A 394 2.34 5.67 0.65
CA LEU A 394 2.05 7.00 1.20
C LEU A 394 3.26 7.61 1.91
N TRP A 395 4.13 6.81 2.54
CA TRP A 395 5.37 7.30 3.17
C TRP A 395 6.40 7.83 2.15
N GLY A 396 6.21 7.60 0.86
CA GLY A 396 7.03 8.21 -0.19
C GLY A 396 7.00 9.75 -0.09
N PRO A 397 8.15 10.45 -0.05
CA PRO A 397 8.19 11.91 0.09
C PRO A 397 7.46 12.68 -1.01
N ALA A 398 7.30 12.08 -2.20
CA ALA A 398 6.55 12.64 -3.32
C ALA A 398 5.03 12.31 -3.28
N HIS A 399 4.53 11.73 -2.19
CA HIS A 399 3.12 11.43 -1.94
C HIS A 399 2.67 12.03 -0.59
N GLY A 400 2.65 11.26 0.50
CA GLY A 400 2.17 11.71 1.81
C GLY A 400 3.20 12.46 2.67
N GLY A 401 4.44 12.64 2.21
CA GLY A 401 5.47 13.40 2.92
C GLY A 401 5.34 14.93 2.84
N ALA A 402 4.36 15.45 2.09
CA ALA A 402 4.19 16.88 1.82
C ALA A 402 4.01 17.71 3.10
N ASN A 403 3.18 17.26 4.04
CA ASN A 403 2.82 17.98 5.27
C ASN A 403 4.03 18.17 6.20
N GLU A 404 4.95 17.19 6.26
CA GLU A 404 6.23 17.33 6.97
C GLU A 404 7.16 18.29 6.20
N ALA A 405 7.20 18.21 4.88
CA ALA A 405 8.00 19.11 4.04
C ALA A 405 7.55 20.58 4.15
N VAL A 406 6.25 20.85 4.37
CA VAL A 406 5.72 22.19 4.70
C VAL A 406 6.39 22.73 5.97
N LEU A 407 6.36 22.01 7.09
CA LEU A 407 6.95 22.54 8.32
C LEU A 407 8.48 22.60 8.26
N ASN A 408 9.14 21.66 7.57
CA ASN A 408 10.58 21.74 7.34
C ASN A 408 10.95 22.98 6.50
N MET A 409 10.12 23.37 5.53
CA MET A 409 10.24 24.65 4.81
C MET A 409 9.99 25.86 5.71
N LEU A 410 8.90 25.89 6.50
CA LEU A 410 8.61 27.03 7.39
C LEU A 410 9.73 27.23 8.43
N ASN A 411 10.28 26.15 8.98
CA ASN A 411 11.45 26.18 9.85
C ASN A 411 12.73 26.68 9.14
N GLN A 412 12.90 26.37 7.84
CA GLN A 412 14.04 26.86 7.05
C GLN A 412 13.96 28.37 6.78
N ILE A 413 12.74 28.89 6.61
CA ILE A 413 12.46 30.33 6.51
C ILE A 413 12.73 31.01 7.86
N GLY A 414 12.20 30.43 8.95
CA GLY A 414 12.54 30.78 10.33
C GLY A 414 11.89 32.07 10.86
N THR A 415 11.78 33.13 10.04
CA THR A 415 11.13 34.40 10.43
C THR A 415 10.34 35.03 9.26
N PRO A 416 9.26 35.80 9.52
CA PRO A 416 8.39 36.34 8.46
C PRO A 416 9.08 37.28 7.47
N ASP A 417 10.05 38.08 7.92
CA ASP A 417 10.84 39.00 7.08
C ASP A 417 11.64 38.26 5.98
N ARG A 418 11.97 36.98 6.22
CA ARG A 418 12.67 36.14 5.25
C ARG A 418 11.75 35.49 4.22
N VAL A 419 10.42 35.59 4.33
CA VAL A 419 9.51 35.00 3.32
C VAL A 419 9.82 35.52 1.92
N GLY A 420 10.09 36.83 1.77
CA GLY A 420 10.50 37.44 0.50
C GLY A 420 11.84 36.97 -0.06
N GLU A 421 12.73 36.40 0.77
CA GLU A 421 13.97 35.71 0.34
C GLU A 421 13.58 34.39 -0.36
N PHE A 422 12.83 33.54 0.34
CA PHE A 422 12.48 32.19 -0.14
C PHE A 422 11.49 32.19 -1.29
N VAL A 423 10.60 33.18 -1.37
CA VAL A 423 9.75 33.40 -2.55
C VAL A 423 10.61 33.66 -3.79
N LYS A 424 11.62 34.53 -3.72
CA LYS A 424 12.55 34.77 -4.85
C LYS A 424 13.32 33.51 -5.22
N ARG A 425 13.73 32.71 -4.23
CA ARG A 425 14.37 31.39 -4.45
C ARG A 425 13.45 30.40 -5.15
N ALA A 426 12.17 30.32 -4.76
CA ALA A 426 11.19 29.42 -5.38
C ALA A 426 10.84 29.79 -6.84
N LYS A 427 11.01 31.07 -7.23
CA LYS A 427 10.92 31.51 -8.64
C LYS A 427 12.19 31.22 -9.45
N ASN A 428 13.33 31.04 -8.80
CA ASN A 428 14.59 30.79 -9.49
C ASN A 428 14.63 29.35 -10.03
N LYS A 429 14.76 29.21 -11.35
CA LYS A 429 14.86 27.91 -12.03
C LYS A 429 16.13 27.16 -11.64
N ASP A 430 17.19 27.89 -11.30
CA ASP A 430 18.52 27.34 -10.96
C ASP A 430 18.69 27.05 -9.45
N ASP A 431 17.73 27.48 -8.60
CA ASP A 431 17.63 27.03 -7.21
C ASP A 431 16.81 25.72 -7.17
N SER A 432 17.14 24.81 -6.26
CA SER A 432 16.40 23.58 -6.02
C SER A 432 15.23 23.76 -5.05
N PHE A 433 15.16 24.88 -4.33
CA PHE A 433 14.11 25.20 -3.38
C PHE A 433 12.73 25.39 -4.05
N ARG A 434 11.69 24.80 -3.47
CA ARG A 434 10.29 24.90 -3.93
C ARG A 434 9.38 25.13 -2.72
N LEU A 435 8.28 25.85 -2.91
CA LEU A 435 7.29 25.99 -1.85
C LEU A 435 6.52 24.67 -1.69
N MET A 436 6.64 24.06 -0.51
CA MET A 436 5.91 22.84 -0.13
C MET A 436 4.51 23.23 0.37
N GLY A 437 3.49 22.45 -0.01
CA GLY A 437 2.08 22.75 0.28
C GLY A 437 1.42 23.73 -0.71
N PHE A 438 2.09 24.06 -1.82
CA PHE A 438 1.57 24.96 -2.87
C PHE A 438 1.45 24.24 -4.21
N GLY A 439 0.34 24.47 -4.91
CA GLY A 439 -0.06 23.73 -6.09
C GLY A 439 -0.52 22.30 -5.77
N HIS A 440 -1.03 21.62 -6.79
CA HIS A 440 -1.52 20.24 -6.67
C HIS A 440 -1.40 19.49 -8.01
N ARG A 441 -1.36 18.15 -7.98
CA ARG A 441 -1.20 17.34 -9.21
C ARG A 441 -2.47 17.21 -10.04
N VAL A 442 -3.63 17.27 -9.38
CA VAL A 442 -4.97 17.17 -10.00
C VAL A 442 -5.63 18.54 -10.11
N TYR A 443 -6.03 19.14 -8.97
CA TYR A 443 -6.51 20.53 -8.92
C TYR A 443 -5.56 21.52 -9.58
N LYS A 444 -6.04 22.19 -10.63
CA LYS A 444 -5.35 23.26 -11.32
C LYS A 444 -5.71 24.64 -10.79
N ASN A 445 -6.94 24.86 -10.30
CA ASN A 445 -7.44 26.21 -9.97
C ASN A 445 -7.54 26.48 -8.46
N TYR A 446 -8.02 25.55 -7.64
CA TYR A 446 -7.92 25.58 -6.17
C TYR A 446 -8.18 24.19 -5.58
N ASP A 447 -7.74 23.92 -4.35
CA ASP A 447 -8.06 22.68 -3.62
C ASP A 447 -9.35 22.89 -2.80
N PRO A 448 -10.47 22.17 -3.06
CA PRO A 448 -11.73 22.35 -2.33
C PRO A 448 -11.59 22.15 -0.81
N ARG A 449 -10.66 21.29 -0.39
CA ARG A 449 -10.42 20.97 1.03
C ARG A 449 -9.71 22.10 1.77
N ALA A 450 -8.89 22.88 1.07
CA ALA A 450 -8.04 23.91 1.67
C ALA A 450 -8.86 25.00 2.37
N LYS A 451 -9.99 25.43 1.78
CA LYS A 451 -10.87 26.47 2.34
C LYS A 451 -11.47 26.09 3.70
N LEU A 452 -11.87 24.83 3.90
CA LEU A 452 -12.35 24.36 5.19
C LEU A 452 -11.21 24.10 6.18
N MET A 453 -10.05 23.64 5.69
CA MET A 453 -8.87 23.49 6.55
C MET A 453 -8.37 24.84 7.07
N ALA A 454 -8.43 25.92 6.27
CA ALA A 454 -8.11 27.28 6.70
C ALA A 454 -9.06 27.78 7.81
N ARG A 455 -10.40 27.60 7.65
CA ARG A 455 -11.38 27.87 8.73
C ARG A 455 -11.02 27.12 10.02
N THR A 456 -10.77 25.81 9.90
CA THR A 456 -10.41 24.92 11.00
C THR A 456 -9.07 25.32 11.65
N CYS A 457 -8.12 25.82 10.87
CA CYS A 457 -6.85 26.35 11.36
C CYS A 457 -7.05 27.56 12.27
N HIS A 458 -7.84 28.55 11.81
CA HIS A 458 -8.19 29.69 12.64
C HIS A 458 -9.00 29.31 13.89
N GLU A 459 -9.92 28.34 13.81
CA GLU A 459 -10.64 27.83 15.00
C GLU A 459 -9.67 27.30 16.07
N VAL A 460 -8.76 26.39 15.70
CA VAL A 460 -7.77 25.79 16.62
C VAL A 460 -6.79 26.81 17.19
N LEU A 461 -6.28 27.73 16.36
CA LEU A 461 -5.30 28.74 16.78
C LEU A 461 -5.91 29.83 17.68
N ASN A 462 -7.21 30.12 17.53
CA ASN A 462 -7.93 30.98 18.46
C ASN A 462 -8.15 30.29 19.82
N GLU A 463 -8.59 29.02 19.82
CA GLU A 463 -8.85 28.24 21.04
C GLU A 463 -7.58 28.07 21.90
N LEU A 464 -6.45 27.71 21.27
CA LEU A 464 -5.18 27.48 21.95
C LEU A 464 -4.42 28.77 22.30
N GLY A 465 -4.94 29.93 21.92
CA GLY A 465 -4.26 31.23 22.11
C GLY A 465 -2.99 31.42 21.26
N CYS A 466 -2.66 30.50 20.35
CA CYS A 466 -1.42 30.46 19.55
C CYS A 466 -1.33 31.54 18.45
N LYS A 467 -1.97 32.70 18.62
CA LYS A 467 -1.99 33.80 17.64
C LYS A 467 -0.59 34.36 17.33
N ASP A 468 0.32 34.25 18.28
CA ASP A 468 1.67 34.78 18.14
C ASP A 468 2.70 33.80 17.56
N GLU A 469 2.30 32.55 17.28
CA GLU A 469 3.16 31.47 16.76
C GLU A 469 3.98 31.93 15.52
N PRO A 470 5.33 31.91 15.58
CA PRO A 470 6.16 32.36 14.46
C PRO A 470 5.90 31.60 13.15
N LEU A 471 5.67 30.28 13.21
CA LEU A 471 5.41 29.47 12.02
C LEU A 471 4.08 29.85 11.35
N LEU A 472 3.07 30.23 12.13
CA LEU A 472 1.80 30.76 11.62
C LEU A 472 2.00 32.08 10.87
N LYS A 473 2.79 33.01 11.44
CA LYS A 473 3.06 34.31 10.81
C LYS A 473 3.82 34.17 9.48
N ILE A 474 4.74 33.21 9.40
CA ILE A 474 5.43 32.84 8.15
C ILE A 474 4.43 32.23 7.14
N ALA A 475 3.54 31.35 7.60
CA ALA A 475 2.54 30.72 6.75
C ALA A 475 1.53 31.72 6.18
N MET A 476 0.98 32.62 7.01
CA MET A 476 0.03 33.65 6.57
C MET A 476 0.67 34.61 5.54
N GLU A 477 1.94 34.96 5.70
CA GLU A 477 2.63 35.82 4.72
C GLU A 477 2.96 35.06 3.41
N LEU A 478 3.29 33.77 3.47
CA LEU A 478 3.41 32.91 2.29
C LEU A 478 2.09 32.75 1.54
N GLU A 479 0.99 32.52 2.26
CA GLU A 479 -0.36 32.44 1.72
C GLU A 479 -0.76 33.75 1.03
N ARG A 480 -0.57 34.88 1.73
CA ARG A 480 -0.84 36.22 1.19
C ARG A 480 -0.05 36.49 -0.10
N ILE A 481 1.26 36.21 -0.10
CA ILE A 481 2.10 36.39 -1.29
C ILE A 481 1.67 35.45 -2.43
N ALA A 482 1.36 34.17 -2.15
CA ALA A 482 0.93 33.23 -3.19
C ALA A 482 -0.42 33.60 -3.85
N LEU A 483 -1.26 34.39 -3.16
CA LEU A 483 -2.53 34.91 -3.67
C LEU A 483 -2.41 36.26 -4.38
N GLU A 484 -1.38 37.06 -4.09
CA GLU A 484 -1.15 38.39 -4.68
C GLU A 484 -0.12 38.42 -5.82
N ASP A 485 0.82 37.46 -5.86
CA ASP A 485 2.00 37.52 -6.73
C ASP A 485 1.78 36.82 -8.08
N ASP A 486 1.93 37.58 -9.17
CA ASP A 486 1.74 37.16 -10.57
C ASP A 486 2.34 35.79 -10.89
N TYR A 487 3.51 35.43 -10.34
CA TYR A 487 4.14 34.14 -10.63
C TYR A 487 3.34 32.97 -10.07
N PHE A 488 2.79 33.10 -8.86
CA PHE A 488 2.03 32.04 -8.23
C PHE A 488 0.62 31.94 -8.82
N ILE A 489 0.04 33.07 -9.24
CA ILE A 489 -1.21 33.12 -9.99
C ILE A 489 -1.03 32.46 -11.39
N GLU A 490 0.00 32.84 -12.16
CA GLU A 490 0.27 32.32 -13.50
C GLU A 490 0.65 30.82 -13.48
N LYS A 491 1.41 30.37 -12.48
CA LYS A 491 1.74 28.95 -12.26
C LYS A 491 0.69 28.17 -11.47
N LYS A 492 -0.38 28.83 -11.02
CA LYS A 492 -1.48 28.28 -10.23
C LYS A 492 -1.04 27.54 -8.94
N LEU A 493 -0.08 28.13 -8.24
CA LEU A 493 0.57 27.59 -7.05
C LEU A 493 -0.17 28.04 -5.78
N TYR A 494 -1.42 27.63 -5.63
CA TYR A 494 -2.27 27.96 -4.48
C TYR A 494 -1.99 27.05 -3.26
N PRO A 495 -2.20 27.51 -2.01
CA PRO A 495 -2.17 26.65 -0.83
C PRO A 495 -3.10 25.44 -0.96
N ASN A 496 -2.63 24.26 -0.57
CA ASN A 496 -3.39 23.01 -0.57
C ASN A 496 -3.70 22.51 0.86
N VAL A 497 -4.43 21.40 1.01
CA VAL A 497 -4.80 20.87 2.34
C VAL A 497 -3.60 20.54 3.25
N ASP A 498 -2.45 20.21 2.67
CA ASP A 498 -1.25 19.80 3.40
C ASP A 498 -0.56 20.98 4.10
N PHE A 499 -0.73 22.19 3.55
CA PHE A 499 -0.24 23.44 4.12
C PHE A 499 -0.89 23.74 5.48
N TYR A 500 -2.22 23.86 5.51
CA TYR A 500 -2.96 24.21 6.71
C TYR A 500 -3.00 23.07 7.75
N SER A 501 -3.07 21.81 7.31
CA SER A 501 -3.10 20.66 8.23
C SER A 501 -1.80 20.52 9.03
N GLY A 502 -0.63 20.77 8.42
CA GLY A 502 0.65 20.79 9.14
C GLY A 502 0.68 21.83 10.27
N ILE A 503 0.09 23.01 10.05
CA ILE A 503 -0.02 24.07 11.06
C ILE A 503 -0.96 23.64 12.20
N VAL A 504 -2.13 23.09 11.87
CA VAL A 504 -3.09 22.57 12.87
C VAL A 504 -2.46 21.49 13.74
N PHE A 505 -1.80 20.50 13.12
CA PHE A 505 -1.11 19.44 13.86
C PHE A 505 -0.05 20.00 14.80
N ARG A 506 0.74 20.99 14.36
CA ARG A 506 1.77 21.61 15.20
C ARG A 506 1.19 22.38 16.38
N ALA A 507 0.11 23.13 16.18
CA ALA A 507 -0.61 23.80 17.26
C ALA A 507 -1.18 22.80 18.28
N MET A 508 -1.70 21.67 17.81
CA MET A 508 -2.14 20.53 18.64
C MET A 508 -1.00 19.74 19.32
N GLY A 509 0.25 20.21 19.24
CA GLY A 509 1.41 19.56 19.86
C GLY A 509 1.89 18.28 19.17
N ILE A 510 1.30 17.91 18.02
CA ILE A 510 1.66 16.70 17.27
C ILE A 510 3.06 16.90 16.63
N PRO A 511 3.98 15.91 16.70
CA PRO A 511 5.28 15.99 16.03
C PRO A 511 5.14 15.75 14.52
N THR A 512 5.99 16.39 13.71
CA THR A 512 6.02 16.24 12.24
C THR A 512 6.04 14.80 11.76
N THR A 513 6.81 13.95 12.44
CA THR A 513 6.98 12.51 12.16
C THR A 513 5.69 11.69 12.29
N MET A 514 4.64 12.24 12.90
CA MET A 514 3.30 11.65 12.96
C MET A 514 2.35 12.10 11.84
N PHE A 515 2.66 13.16 11.07
CA PHE A 515 1.69 13.75 10.14
C PHE A 515 1.23 12.75 9.06
N THR A 516 2.19 12.04 8.45
CA THR A 516 1.87 10.98 7.48
C THR A 516 1.15 9.79 8.12
N CYS A 517 1.31 9.55 9.43
CA CYS A 517 0.53 8.52 10.15
C CYS A 517 -0.93 8.92 10.32
N LEU A 518 -1.22 10.21 10.52
CA LEU A 518 -2.59 10.73 10.55
C LEU A 518 -3.24 10.65 9.18
N PHE A 519 -2.48 10.97 8.13
CA PHE A 519 -2.92 10.77 6.75
C PHE A 519 -3.19 9.28 6.46
N ALA A 520 -2.30 8.37 6.83
CA ALA A 520 -2.52 6.92 6.70
C ALA A 520 -3.73 6.40 7.50
N LEU A 521 -3.96 6.94 8.71
CA LEU A 521 -5.11 6.62 9.55
C LEU A 521 -6.41 7.00 8.84
N ALA A 522 -6.53 8.26 8.38
CA ALA A 522 -7.68 8.74 7.63
C ALA A 522 -7.90 7.96 6.33
N ARG A 523 -6.84 7.86 5.50
CA ARG A 523 -6.88 7.24 4.17
C ARG A 523 -7.15 5.72 4.19
N THR A 524 -7.03 5.07 5.35
CA THR A 524 -7.34 3.63 5.49
C THR A 524 -8.76 3.28 5.07
N VAL A 525 -9.76 4.15 5.30
CA VAL A 525 -11.14 3.86 4.88
C VAL A 525 -11.33 3.99 3.36
N GLY A 526 -10.71 4.99 2.72
CA GLY A 526 -10.65 5.08 1.26
C GLY A 526 -9.97 3.87 0.65
N TRP A 527 -8.75 3.53 1.10
CA TRP A 527 -8.01 2.36 0.62
C TRP A 527 -8.79 1.05 0.73
N ILE A 528 -9.44 0.76 1.86
CA ILE A 528 -10.16 -0.51 2.03
C ILE A 528 -11.49 -0.52 1.25
N SER A 529 -12.09 0.64 0.99
CA SER A 529 -13.24 0.78 0.08
C SER A 529 -12.84 0.55 -1.38
N GLN A 530 -11.71 1.15 -1.80
CA GLN A 530 -11.10 0.98 -3.13
C GLN A 530 -10.64 -0.47 -3.36
N TRP A 531 -10.16 -1.15 -2.31
CA TRP A 531 -9.87 -2.60 -2.32
C TRP A 531 -11.15 -3.44 -2.41
N LYS A 532 -12.18 -3.14 -1.61
CA LYS A 532 -13.48 -3.83 -1.63
C LYS A 532 -14.09 -3.80 -3.03
N GLU A 533 -14.17 -2.62 -3.64
CA GLU A 533 -14.70 -2.44 -5.00
C GLU A 533 -13.89 -3.23 -6.03
N MET A 534 -12.55 -3.24 -5.92
CA MET A 534 -11.70 -4.02 -6.82
C MET A 534 -11.84 -5.55 -6.65
N ILE A 535 -12.05 -6.05 -5.44
CA ILE A 535 -12.26 -7.50 -5.19
C ILE A 535 -13.68 -7.96 -5.55
N GLU A 536 -14.66 -7.06 -5.55
CA GLU A 536 -16.07 -7.36 -5.85
C GLU A 536 -16.47 -7.06 -7.30
N ASP A 537 -15.56 -6.50 -8.10
CA ASP A 537 -15.70 -6.30 -9.54
C ASP A 537 -15.74 -7.64 -10.30
N PRO A 538 -16.80 -7.98 -11.05
CA PRO A 538 -16.86 -9.22 -11.83
C PRO A 538 -15.90 -9.24 -13.03
N ASP A 539 -15.38 -8.09 -13.46
CA ASP A 539 -14.41 -7.95 -14.56
C ASP A 539 -12.94 -7.99 -14.07
N GLN A 540 -12.73 -8.14 -12.74
CA GLN A 540 -11.44 -8.16 -12.04
C GLN A 540 -10.45 -9.14 -12.67
N LYS A 541 -9.23 -8.64 -12.89
CA LYS A 541 -8.06 -9.42 -13.35
C LYS A 541 -6.81 -8.97 -12.58
N ILE A 542 -5.87 -9.90 -12.40
CA ILE A 542 -4.57 -9.60 -11.77
C ILE A 542 -3.81 -8.50 -12.54
N GLY A 543 -3.42 -7.45 -11.83
CA GLY A 543 -2.68 -6.32 -12.39
C GLY A 543 -1.27 -6.75 -12.82
N ARG A 544 -1.06 -6.86 -14.14
CA ARG A 544 0.19 -7.35 -14.73
C ARG A 544 0.63 -6.49 -15.92
N PRO A 545 1.20 -5.29 -15.66
CA PRO A 545 1.62 -4.37 -16.72
C PRO A 545 2.75 -4.93 -17.59
N ARG A 546 3.02 -4.24 -18.69
CA ARG A 546 4.03 -4.61 -19.70
C ARG A 546 5.18 -3.59 -19.70
N GLN A 547 6.25 -3.92 -20.40
CA GLN A 547 7.47 -3.10 -20.48
C GLN A 547 7.96 -2.97 -21.92
N LEU A 548 8.58 -1.83 -22.24
CA LEU A 548 9.44 -1.69 -23.42
C LEU A 548 10.84 -2.21 -23.04
N TYR A 549 11.23 -3.38 -23.57
CA TYR A 549 12.53 -3.97 -23.25
C TYR A 549 13.65 -3.30 -24.05
N GLN A 550 14.54 -2.60 -23.34
CA GLN A 550 15.72 -1.91 -23.90
C GLN A 550 17.05 -2.54 -23.43
N GLY A 551 17.00 -3.78 -22.91
CA GLY A 551 18.19 -4.52 -22.51
C GLY A 551 18.93 -5.17 -23.68
N ALA A 552 20.03 -5.87 -23.37
CA ALA A 552 20.80 -6.59 -24.39
C ALA A 552 19.98 -7.71 -25.06
N GLN A 553 20.20 -7.92 -26.35
CA GLN A 553 19.67 -9.07 -27.07
C GLN A 553 20.23 -10.40 -26.49
N ALA A 554 19.63 -11.52 -26.91
CA ALA A 554 20.10 -12.85 -26.53
C ALA A 554 21.58 -13.02 -26.88
N ARG A 555 22.40 -13.31 -25.87
CA ARG A 555 23.85 -13.49 -25.96
C ARG A 555 24.25 -14.81 -25.30
N PRO A 556 25.28 -15.52 -25.81
CA PRO A 556 25.72 -16.77 -25.19
C PRO A 556 26.15 -16.54 -23.75
N PHE A 557 25.84 -17.52 -22.88
CA PHE A 557 26.40 -17.54 -21.53
C PHE A 557 27.88 -17.92 -21.61
N LEU A 558 28.74 -17.09 -21.03
CA LEU A 558 30.17 -17.38 -20.83
C LEU A 558 30.40 -17.71 -19.36
N SER A 559 31.13 -18.79 -19.08
CA SER A 559 31.57 -19.13 -17.72
C SER A 559 32.51 -18.04 -17.15
N MET A 560 32.87 -18.12 -15.87
CA MET A 560 33.79 -17.14 -15.25
C MET A 560 35.14 -17.09 -15.98
N GLU A 561 35.61 -18.25 -16.44
CA GLU A 561 36.89 -18.50 -17.10
C GLU A 561 36.90 -18.08 -18.58
N GLN A 562 35.72 -17.79 -19.14
CA GLN A 562 35.51 -17.42 -20.55
C GLN A 562 35.21 -15.92 -20.73
N ARG A 563 35.24 -15.14 -19.66
CA ARG A 563 35.05 -13.68 -19.69
C ARG A 563 36.43 -13.02 -19.79
N VAL A 564 36.57 -12.11 -20.75
CA VAL A 564 37.77 -11.31 -21.02
C VAL A 564 37.69 -9.98 -20.26
#